data_AF-A0A0A0KKQ1-F1
#
_entry.id   AF-A0A0A0KKQ1-F1
#
_cell.length_a   1.000
_cell.length_b   1.000
_cell.length_c   1.000
_cell.angle_alpha   90.00
_cell.angle_beta   90.00
_cell.angle_gamma   90.00
#
_symmetry.space_group_name_H-M   'P 1'
#
loop_
_entity.id
_entity.type
_entity.pdbx_description
1 polymer ?
#
loop_
_entity_poly.entity_id
_entity_poly.type
_entity_poly.pdbx_seq_one_letter_code
_entity_poly.pdbx_strand_id
1 'polypeptide(L)'
;MVILVSPNKLAPDGMVGVSVLADRFFATVKKVVMARSCFDDTKGAVLIKNLAAKEPSALGLETYYKQYYLCLAAAAASIKWIEAEKGVIVTNHSLLFLLHPDDSVVNFRSPSMAHLIIVQNLEIIEPLHSNLWGTSNKKRSLYNMLKTTKTIGGSRLLRANLLQPLKDIETINARLDCLVSIVRALWFSYLHLW
;
A
#
# COMPACT_ATOMS: atom_id res chain seq x y z
N MET A 1 -9.28 5.21 -3.03
CA MET A 1 -8.51 4.08 -3.58
C MET A 1 -9.30 3.50 -4.74
N VAL A 2 -8.66 3.19 -5.86
CA VAL A 2 -9.32 2.66 -7.08
C VAL A 2 -8.51 1.48 -7.58
N ILE A 3 -9.18 0.45 -8.10
CA ILE A 3 -8.54 -0.71 -8.71
C ILE A 3 -8.92 -0.74 -10.19
N LEU A 4 -7.90 -0.84 -11.05
CA LEU A 4 -8.06 -0.96 -12.49
C LEU A 4 -8.08 -2.43 -12.86
N VAL A 5 -9.09 -2.84 -13.61
CA VAL A 5 -9.26 -4.23 -14.06
C VAL A 5 -9.50 -4.28 -15.55
N SER A 6 -9.02 -5.34 -16.21
CA SER A 6 -9.36 -5.60 -17.60
C SER A 6 -10.70 -6.35 -17.71
N PRO A 7 -11.45 -6.21 -18.83
CA PRO A 7 -12.69 -6.94 -19.05
C PRO A 7 -12.49 -8.46 -19.00
N ASN A 8 -13.31 -9.15 -18.21
CA ASN A 8 -13.19 -10.60 -17.97
C ASN A 8 -14.02 -11.47 -18.96
N LYS A 9 -14.69 -10.86 -19.95
CA LYS A 9 -15.70 -11.53 -20.80
C LYS A 9 -15.16 -12.66 -21.71
N LEU A 10 -13.85 -12.81 -21.85
CA LEU A 10 -13.17 -13.78 -22.72
C LEU A 10 -12.00 -14.48 -22.01
N ALA A 11 -11.95 -14.38 -20.68
CA ALA A 11 -10.77 -14.83 -19.94
C ALA A 11 -10.87 -16.34 -19.60
N PRO A 12 -9.77 -17.09 -19.73
CA PRO A 12 -9.72 -18.49 -19.28
C PRO A 12 -10.08 -18.59 -17.79
N ASP A 13 -10.62 -19.74 -17.35
CA ASP A 13 -11.14 -19.97 -15.98
C ASP A 13 -10.23 -19.46 -14.84
N GLY A 14 -8.91 -19.42 -15.04
CA GLY A 14 -7.94 -18.88 -14.08
C GLY A 14 -8.08 -17.37 -13.76
N MET A 15 -8.60 -16.55 -14.67
CA MET A 15 -8.80 -15.10 -14.45
C MET A 15 -10.09 -14.79 -13.67
N VAL A 16 -11.02 -15.74 -13.60
CA VAL A 16 -12.21 -15.67 -12.74
C VAL A 16 -11.78 -15.66 -11.28
N GLY A 17 -10.80 -16.50 -10.92
CA GLY A 17 -10.25 -16.57 -9.56
C GLY A 17 -9.67 -15.24 -9.07
N VAL A 18 -8.90 -14.53 -9.90
CA VAL A 18 -8.32 -13.23 -9.54
C VAL A 18 -9.40 -12.16 -9.37
N SER A 19 -10.43 -12.16 -10.23
CA SER A 19 -11.56 -11.22 -10.08
C SER A 19 -12.34 -11.48 -8.78
N VAL A 20 -12.60 -12.74 -8.45
CA VAL A 20 -13.29 -13.15 -7.21
C VAL A 20 -12.47 -12.78 -5.97
N LEU A 21 -11.15 -12.99 -5.99
CA LEU A 21 -10.26 -12.57 -4.91
C LEU A 21 -10.28 -11.04 -4.76
N ALA A 22 -10.21 -10.31 -5.88
CA ALA A 22 -10.29 -8.86 -5.85
C ALA A 22 -11.66 -8.36 -5.37
N ASP A 23 -12.76 -9.04 -5.69
CA ASP A 23 -14.11 -8.75 -5.16
C ASP A 23 -14.18 -8.98 -3.66
N ARG A 24 -13.61 -10.10 -3.18
CA ARG A 24 -13.61 -10.46 -1.77
C ARG A 24 -12.82 -9.48 -0.90
N PHE A 25 -11.60 -9.15 -1.32
CA PHE A 25 -10.69 -8.36 -0.49
C PHE A 25 -10.83 -6.85 -0.67
N PHE A 26 -11.33 -6.41 -1.82
CA PHE A 26 -11.49 -5.00 -2.14
C PHE A 26 -12.95 -4.63 -2.44
N ALA A 27 -13.90 -5.25 -1.72
CA ALA A 27 -15.34 -5.01 -1.88
C ALA A 27 -15.73 -3.53 -1.76
N THR A 28 -15.01 -2.76 -0.94
CA THR A 28 -15.27 -1.33 -0.69
C THR A 28 -14.51 -0.39 -1.63
N VAL A 29 -13.64 -0.92 -2.49
CA VAL A 29 -12.77 -0.11 -3.36
C VAL A 29 -13.41 0.02 -4.74
N LYS A 30 -13.50 1.26 -5.25
CA LYS A 30 -14.04 1.52 -6.59
C LYS A 30 -13.25 0.74 -7.64
N LYS A 31 -13.95 -0.03 -8.46
CA LYS A 31 -13.37 -0.76 -9.59
C LYS A 31 -13.64 -0.03 -10.89
N VAL A 32 -12.61 0.12 -11.71
CA VAL A 32 -12.72 0.74 -13.03
C VAL A 32 -12.26 -0.28 -14.06
N VAL A 33 -13.16 -0.60 -14.99
CA VAL A 33 -12.86 -1.49 -16.10
C VAL A 33 -12.19 -0.69 -17.21
N MET A 34 -11.00 -1.09 -17.62
CA MET A 34 -10.25 -0.46 -18.72
C MET A 34 -10.00 -1.46 -19.84
N ALA A 35 -10.05 -1.00 -21.10
CA ALA A 35 -9.77 -1.85 -22.25
C ALA A 35 -8.44 -2.61 -22.09
N ARG A 36 -8.39 -3.87 -22.55
CA ARG A 36 -7.19 -4.71 -22.46
C ARG A 36 -5.97 -4.07 -23.12
N SER A 37 -6.17 -3.26 -24.15
CA SER A 37 -5.14 -2.48 -24.85
C SER A 37 -4.48 -1.39 -23.99
N CYS A 38 -5.07 -1.02 -22.85
CA CYS A 38 -4.45 -0.12 -21.87
C CYS A 38 -3.39 -0.83 -21.02
N PHE A 39 -3.46 -2.16 -20.90
CA PHE A 39 -2.51 -2.99 -20.17
C PHE A 39 -1.45 -3.54 -21.13
N ASP A 40 -0.61 -2.65 -21.62
CA ASP A 40 0.42 -2.93 -22.62
C ASP A 40 1.80 -2.74 -21.98
N ASP A 41 2.54 -3.83 -21.84
CA ASP A 41 3.86 -3.88 -21.22
C ASP A 41 4.92 -3.12 -22.03
N THR A 42 4.83 -3.18 -23.36
CA THR A 42 5.74 -2.45 -24.24
C THR A 42 5.56 -0.94 -24.09
N LYS A 43 4.31 -0.47 -24.07
CA LYS A 43 4.00 0.95 -23.79
C LYS A 43 4.40 1.32 -22.36
N GLY A 44 4.15 0.44 -21.40
CA GLY A 44 4.51 0.64 -20.00
C GLY A 44 6.01 0.86 -19.79
N ALA A 45 6.84 0.05 -20.43
CA ALA A 45 8.28 0.23 -20.36
C ALA A 45 8.76 1.57 -20.91
N VAL A 46 8.26 1.96 -22.08
CA VAL A 46 8.60 3.25 -22.70
C VAL A 46 8.15 4.41 -21.80
N LEU A 47 6.94 4.33 -21.24
CA LEU A 47 6.43 5.32 -20.29
C LEU A 47 7.31 5.43 -19.06
N ILE A 48 7.66 4.32 -18.42
CA ILE A 48 8.52 4.34 -17.23
C ILE A 48 9.88 4.95 -17.56
N LYS A 49 10.50 4.55 -18.68
CA LYS A 49 11.79 5.10 -19.10
C LYS A 49 11.74 6.62 -19.33
N ASN A 50 10.66 7.14 -19.90
CA ASN A 50 10.51 8.57 -20.19
C ASN A 50 10.15 9.39 -18.95
N LEU A 51 9.31 8.84 -18.07
CA LEU A 51 8.83 9.53 -16.88
C LEU A 51 9.81 9.44 -15.70
N ALA A 52 10.74 8.47 -15.71
CA ALA A 52 11.72 8.28 -14.66
C ALA A 52 12.67 9.49 -14.55
N ALA A 53 12.85 9.98 -13.33
CA ALA A 53 13.84 11.01 -13.00
C ALA A 53 15.26 10.58 -13.44
N LYS A 54 16.12 11.55 -13.81
CA LYS A 54 17.45 11.32 -14.40
C LYS A 54 18.52 10.76 -13.43
N GLU A 55 18.29 10.83 -12.12
CA GLU A 55 19.15 10.23 -11.10
C GLU A 55 18.99 8.71 -11.09
N PRO A 56 19.99 7.93 -10.63
CA PRO A 56 20.15 6.53 -11.00
C PRO A 56 19.01 5.71 -10.39
N SER A 57 17.90 5.67 -11.10
CA SER A 57 16.83 4.73 -10.82
C SER A 57 17.46 3.36 -10.89
N ALA A 58 17.27 2.57 -9.84
CA ALA A 58 17.69 1.17 -9.69
C ALA A 58 17.10 0.22 -10.75
N LEU A 59 16.73 0.75 -11.90
CA LEU A 59 16.17 0.09 -13.06
C LEU A 59 17.31 -0.29 -13.99
N GLY A 60 17.99 -1.39 -13.66
CA GLY A 60 18.58 -2.27 -14.67
C GLY A 60 17.48 -2.93 -15.51
N LEU A 61 16.50 -2.15 -15.98
CA LEU A 61 15.29 -2.61 -16.65
C LEU A 61 15.63 -3.47 -17.86
N GLU A 62 16.73 -3.14 -18.57
CA GLU A 62 17.20 -3.82 -19.77
C GLU A 62 17.38 -5.33 -19.59
N THR A 63 17.68 -5.81 -18.38
CA THR A 63 17.90 -7.24 -18.11
C THR A 63 16.64 -7.99 -17.63
N TYR A 64 15.62 -7.27 -17.13
CA TYR A 64 14.48 -7.88 -16.41
C TYR A 64 13.10 -7.71 -17.05
N TYR A 65 13.04 -7.17 -18.28
CA TYR A 65 11.80 -6.94 -19.04
C TYR A 65 10.82 -8.12 -19.02
N LYS A 66 11.33 -9.35 -19.20
CA LYS A 66 10.49 -10.55 -19.26
C LYS A 66 9.89 -10.95 -17.91
N GLN A 67 10.50 -10.57 -16.79
CA GLN A 67 9.99 -10.93 -15.46
C GLN A 67 8.95 -9.93 -14.95
N TYR A 68 9.04 -8.66 -15.36
CA TYR A 68 8.17 -7.59 -14.85
C TYR A 68 7.09 -7.12 -15.84
N TYR A 69 6.87 -7.84 -16.95
CA TYR A 69 5.92 -7.44 -18.00
C TYR A 69 4.50 -7.11 -17.47
N LEU A 70 3.97 -7.87 -16.51
CA LEU A 70 2.68 -7.58 -15.89
C LEU A 70 2.68 -6.26 -15.09
N CYS A 71 3.77 -5.97 -14.38
CA CYS A 71 3.93 -4.71 -13.64
C CYS A 71 4.02 -3.52 -14.59
N LEU A 72 4.75 -3.68 -15.71
CA LEU A 72 4.87 -2.66 -16.75
C LEU A 72 3.51 -2.37 -17.40
N ALA A 73 2.75 -3.41 -17.75
CA ALA A 73 1.40 -3.28 -18.28
C ALA A 73 0.45 -2.58 -17.29
N ALA A 74 0.53 -2.92 -16.00
CA ALA A 74 -0.27 -2.28 -14.96
C ALA A 74 0.12 -0.81 -14.74
N ALA A 75 1.41 -0.46 -14.81
CA ALA A 75 1.88 0.92 -14.74
C ALA A 75 1.35 1.76 -15.91
N ALA A 76 1.37 1.20 -17.13
CA ALA A 76 0.82 1.86 -18.33
C ALA A 76 -0.66 2.22 -18.14
N ALA A 77 -1.47 1.24 -17.71
CA ALA A 77 -2.90 1.45 -17.47
C ALA A 77 -3.14 2.47 -16.35
N SER A 78 -2.32 2.43 -15.28
CA SER A 78 -2.44 3.33 -14.14
C SER A 78 -2.17 4.78 -14.51
N ILE A 79 -1.09 5.05 -15.22
CA ILE A 79 -0.75 6.41 -15.69
C ILE A 79 -1.86 6.91 -16.61
N LYS A 80 -2.25 6.10 -17.61
CA LYS A 80 -3.30 6.47 -18.57
C LYS A 80 -4.64 6.78 -17.90
N TRP A 81 -5.01 6.04 -16.85
CA TRP A 81 -6.22 6.31 -16.09
C TRP A 81 -6.13 7.60 -15.27
N ILE A 82 -4.99 7.84 -14.61
CA ILE A 82 -4.77 9.07 -13.82
C ILE A 82 -4.87 10.29 -14.73
N GLU A 83 -4.23 10.26 -15.90
CA GLU A 83 -4.27 11.35 -16.87
C GLU A 83 -5.70 11.63 -17.35
N ALA A 84 -6.46 10.57 -17.68
CA ALA A 84 -7.85 10.71 -18.12
C ALA A 84 -8.81 11.18 -17.03
N GLU A 85 -8.69 10.65 -15.81
CA GLU A 85 -9.58 10.99 -14.68
C GLU A 85 -9.32 12.39 -14.13
N LYS A 86 -8.05 12.83 -14.14
CA LYS A 86 -7.65 14.14 -13.57
C LYS A 86 -7.47 15.23 -14.61
N GLY A 87 -7.46 14.90 -15.90
CA GLY A 87 -7.18 15.87 -16.97
C GLY A 87 -5.76 16.43 -16.89
N VAL A 88 -4.81 15.63 -16.41
CA VAL A 88 -3.39 16.01 -16.27
C VAL A 88 -2.52 15.19 -17.19
N ILE A 89 -1.32 15.68 -17.49
CA ILE A 89 -0.30 14.94 -18.24
C ILE A 89 0.89 14.78 -17.33
N VAL A 90 1.40 13.55 -17.19
CA VAL A 90 2.61 13.31 -16.41
C VAL A 90 3.82 13.67 -17.27
N THR A 91 4.65 14.59 -16.77
CA THR A 91 5.80 15.10 -17.53
C THR A 91 7.01 14.16 -17.43
N ASN A 92 7.87 14.21 -18.44
CA ASN A 92 9.11 13.43 -18.45
C ASN A 92 9.99 13.77 -17.25
N HIS A 93 10.69 12.77 -16.73
CA HIS A 93 11.59 12.88 -15.57
C HIS A 93 10.96 13.40 -14.27
N SER A 94 9.64 13.28 -14.11
CA SER A 94 8.91 13.76 -12.93
C SER A 94 8.65 12.68 -11.87
N LEU A 95 8.84 11.41 -12.20
CA LEU A 95 8.48 10.29 -11.33
C LEU A 95 9.71 9.51 -10.85
N LEU A 96 9.70 9.13 -9.57
CA LEU A 96 10.62 8.16 -9.01
C LEU A 96 9.98 6.77 -9.08
N PHE A 97 10.64 5.83 -9.74
CA PHE A 97 10.20 4.44 -9.82
C PHE A 97 11.02 3.54 -8.89
N LEU A 98 10.32 2.77 -8.06
CA LEU A 98 10.91 1.82 -7.12
C LEU A 98 10.34 0.42 -7.41
N LEU A 99 11.16 -0.46 -8.00
CA LEU A 99 10.85 -1.88 -8.09
C LEU A 99 11.32 -2.56 -6.81
N HIS A 100 10.50 -3.44 -6.26
CA HIS A 100 10.86 -4.30 -5.13
C HIS A 100 10.92 -5.75 -5.64
N PRO A 101 12.12 -6.29 -5.95
CA PRO A 101 12.30 -7.69 -6.26
C PRO A 101 12.00 -8.53 -5.01
N ASP A 102 11.17 -9.55 -5.13
CA ASP A 102 10.63 -10.32 -4.01
C ASP A 102 11.58 -11.46 -3.55
N ASP A 103 12.89 -11.18 -3.44
CA ASP A 103 13.88 -12.20 -3.06
C ASP A 103 14.24 -12.20 -1.56
N SER A 104 13.42 -11.57 -0.71
CA SER A 104 13.56 -11.75 0.73
C SER A 104 12.21 -12.02 1.38
N VAL A 105 12.07 -13.28 1.80
CA VAL A 105 11.03 -13.85 2.65
C VAL A 105 10.42 -12.80 3.60
N VAL A 106 9.10 -12.64 3.48
CA VAL A 106 8.21 -11.71 4.22
C VAL A 106 8.36 -10.22 3.89
N ASN A 107 8.18 -9.85 2.62
CA ASN A 107 8.01 -8.45 2.22
C ASN A 107 6.59 -7.95 2.57
N PHE A 108 6.40 -7.52 3.81
CA PHE A 108 5.19 -6.81 4.29
C PHE A 108 5.10 -5.35 3.77
N ARG A 109 5.92 -4.98 2.77
CA ARG A 109 6.04 -3.60 2.24
C ARG A 109 5.26 -3.38 0.94
N SER A 110 4.79 -4.46 0.32
CA SER A 110 3.80 -4.40 -0.77
C SER A 110 2.43 -4.72 -0.20
N PRO A 111 1.31 -4.13 -0.69
CA PRO A 111 -0.02 -4.67 -0.44
C PRO A 111 -0.16 -6.02 -1.18
N SER A 112 0.64 -7.00 -0.78
CA SER A 112 0.46 -8.39 -1.16
C SER A 112 -0.89 -8.85 -0.58
N MET A 113 -1.59 -9.73 -1.26
CA MET A 113 -2.88 -10.26 -0.80
C MET A 113 -2.78 -10.83 0.62
N ALA A 114 -1.65 -11.44 0.98
CA ALA A 114 -1.38 -11.92 2.33
C ALA A 114 -1.37 -10.78 3.37
N HIS A 115 -0.80 -9.63 3.03
CA HIS A 115 -0.77 -8.45 3.89
C HIS A 115 -2.19 -7.93 4.16
N LEU A 116 -3.03 -7.88 3.13
CA LEU A 116 -4.40 -7.41 3.27
C LEU A 116 -5.28 -8.37 4.09
N ILE A 117 -5.09 -9.69 3.91
CA ILE A 117 -5.73 -10.73 4.73
C ILE A 117 -5.34 -10.58 6.20
N ILE A 118 -4.05 -10.37 6.48
CA ILE A 118 -3.55 -10.21 7.84
C ILE A 118 -4.10 -8.91 8.46
N VAL A 119 -4.07 -7.79 7.72
CA VAL A 119 -4.60 -6.50 8.18
C VAL A 119 -6.09 -6.58 8.54
N GLN A 120 -6.87 -7.34 7.76
CA GLN A 120 -8.28 -7.58 8.04
C GLN A 120 -8.46 -8.54 9.23
N ASN A 121 -7.86 -9.74 9.20
CA ASN A 121 -8.03 -10.75 10.25
C ASN A 121 -7.55 -10.29 11.64
N LEU A 122 -6.50 -9.47 11.69
CA LEU A 122 -5.99 -8.88 12.93
C LEU A 122 -6.70 -7.55 13.28
N GLU A 123 -7.70 -7.14 12.50
CA GLU A 123 -8.46 -5.91 12.68
C GLU A 123 -7.55 -4.68 12.91
N ILE A 124 -6.46 -4.59 12.14
CA ILE A 124 -5.40 -3.60 12.39
C ILE A 124 -5.95 -2.19 12.23
N ILE A 125 -6.80 -1.98 11.21
CA ILE A 125 -7.30 -0.66 10.83
C ILE A 125 -8.79 -0.52 11.10
N GLU A 126 -9.58 -1.48 10.64
CA GLU A 126 -11.05 -1.50 10.76
C GLU A 126 -11.48 -2.85 11.35
N PRO A 127 -12.49 -2.88 12.23
CA PRO A 127 -13.02 -4.12 12.79
C PRO A 127 -13.78 -4.91 11.72
N LEU A 128 -13.71 -6.25 11.76
CA LEU A 128 -14.23 -7.13 10.69
C LEU A 128 -15.76 -7.22 10.67
N HIS A 129 -16.41 -7.02 11.83
CA HIS A 129 -17.86 -7.17 11.98
C HIS A 129 -18.47 -5.99 12.75
N SER A 130 -18.80 -4.91 12.04
CA SER A 130 -19.52 -3.76 12.61
C SER A 130 -21.03 -3.97 12.74
N ASN A 131 -21.63 -4.89 11.97
CA ASN A 131 -23.10 -4.89 11.73
C ASN A 131 -23.90 -6.02 12.41
N LEU A 132 -23.28 -6.94 13.17
CA LEU A 132 -23.93 -8.19 13.60
C LEU A 132 -24.29 -8.31 15.09
N TRP A 133 -24.06 -7.30 15.94
CA TRP A 133 -24.52 -7.40 17.32
C TRP A 133 -24.75 -6.03 17.95
N GLY A 134 -26.03 -5.64 18.04
CA GLY A 134 -26.46 -4.47 18.78
C GLY A 134 -26.36 -4.74 20.28
N THR A 135 -25.21 -4.46 20.89
CA THR A 135 -25.11 -4.09 22.32
C THR A 135 -23.82 -3.29 22.55
N SER A 136 -23.97 -2.21 23.29
CA SER A 136 -22.94 -1.34 23.86
C SER A 136 -21.64 -2.07 24.29
N ASN A 137 -20.54 -1.89 23.54
CA ASN A 137 -19.15 -1.67 24.01
C ASN A 137 -18.13 -1.85 22.86
N LYS A 138 -17.69 -0.71 22.30
CA LYS A 138 -16.37 -0.42 21.72
C LYS A 138 -15.58 -1.60 21.11
N LYS A 139 -16.06 -2.25 20.04
CA LYS A 139 -15.15 -2.96 19.14
C LYS A 139 -14.24 -1.92 18.48
N ARG A 140 -12.96 -1.90 18.88
CA ARG A 140 -11.95 -0.95 18.39
C ARG A 140 -10.88 -1.76 17.68
N SER A 141 -10.63 -1.44 16.42
CA SER A 141 -9.43 -1.89 15.72
C SER A 141 -8.17 -1.51 16.50
N LEU A 142 -7.06 -2.20 16.24
CA LEU A 142 -5.77 -1.89 16.87
C LEU A 142 -5.40 -0.40 16.68
N TYR A 143 -5.64 0.14 15.47
CA TYR A 143 -5.50 1.56 15.18
C TYR A 143 -6.33 2.43 16.13
N ASN A 144 -7.61 2.14 16.32
CA ASN A 144 -8.48 2.91 17.22
C ASN A 144 -8.11 2.77 18.70
N MET A 145 -7.47 1.66 19.10
CA MET A 145 -6.93 1.50 20.45
C MET A 145 -5.67 2.35 20.66
N LEU A 146 -4.78 2.40 19.67
CA LEU A 146 -3.50 3.11 19.75
C LEU A 146 -3.57 4.60 19.37
N LYS A 147 -4.67 5.05 18.75
CA LYS A 147 -4.84 6.45 18.29
C LYS A 147 -5.08 7.41 19.46
N THR A 148 -4.03 7.69 20.22
CA THR A 148 -3.96 8.76 21.23
C THR A 148 -3.28 10.03 20.71
N THR A 149 -2.86 10.04 19.45
CA THR A 149 -2.22 11.16 18.76
C THR A 149 -3.11 12.40 18.72
N LYS A 150 -2.53 13.58 18.94
CA LYS A 150 -3.25 14.87 18.96
C LYS A 150 -3.32 15.58 17.61
N THR A 151 -2.48 15.19 16.65
CA THR A 151 -2.40 15.82 15.32
C THR A 151 -2.82 14.87 14.22
N ILE A 152 -3.34 15.43 13.13
CA ILE A 152 -3.69 14.67 11.92
C ILE A 152 -2.45 13.97 11.35
N GLY A 153 -1.31 14.65 11.36
CA GLY A 153 -0.02 14.09 10.94
C GLY A 153 0.37 12.85 11.77
N GLY A 154 0.24 12.92 13.10
CA GLY A 154 0.50 11.79 13.98
C GLY A 154 -0.45 10.60 13.73
N SER A 155 -1.74 10.88 13.51
CA SER A 155 -2.71 9.82 13.14
C SER A 155 -2.35 9.14 11.82
N ARG A 156 -1.93 9.91 10.81
CA ARG A 156 -1.46 9.36 9.52
C ARG A 156 -0.19 8.52 9.69
N LEU A 157 0.78 9.01 10.46
CA LEU A 157 2.02 8.29 10.73
C LEU A 157 1.78 6.99 11.50
N LEU A 158 0.92 7.00 12.51
CA LEU A 158 0.51 5.80 13.25
C LEU A 158 -0.10 4.76 12.31
N ARG A 159 -1.03 5.19 11.44
CA ARG A 159 -1.64 4.30 10.45
C ARG A 159 -0.60 3.69 9.50
N ALA A 160 0.35 4.49 9.02
CA ALA A 160 1.43 4.02 8.16
C ALA A 160 2.34 3.01 8.89
N ASN A 161 2.72 3.27 10.14
CA ASN A 161 3.54 2.36 10.95
C ASN A 161 2.84 1.01 11.21
N LEU A 162 1.53 1.01 11.46
CA LEU A 162 0.76 -0.24 11.66
C LEU A 162 0.62 -1.04 10.38
N LEU A 163 0.47 -0.36 9.24
CA LEU A 163 0.42 -0.99 7.92
C LEU A 163 1.81 -1.33 7.37
N GLN A 164 2.89 -0.87 7.99
CA GLN A 164 4.26 -1.10 7.52
C GLN A 164 5.20 -1.28 8.71
N PRO A 165 5.06 -2.37 9.50
CA PRO A 165 6.01 -2.75 10.52
C PRO A 165 7.44 -2.78 9.96
N LEU A 166 8.37 -2.25 10.74
CA LEU A 166 9.78 -2.23 10.41
C LEU A 166 10.38 -3.63 10.56
N LYS A 167 11.37 -3.93 9.72
CA LYS A 167 12.20 -5.15 9.81
C LYS A 167 13.58 -4.86 10.39
N ASP A 168 14.07 -3.64 10.20
CA ASP A 168 15.39 -3.23 10.66
C ASP A 168 15.42 -3.07 12.19
N ILE A 169 16.28 -3.87 12.83
CA ILE A 169 16.35 -3.96 14.29
C ILE A 169 16.92 -2.68 14.91
N GLU A 170 17.87 -2.02 14.22
CA GLU A 170 18.51 -0.80 14.70
C GLU A 170 17.50 0.35 14.76
N THR A 171 16.72 0.54 13.69
CA THR A 171 15.63 1.52 13.66
C THR A 171 14.55 1.21 14.70
N ILE A 172 14.23 -0.08 14.94
CA ILE A 172 13.27 -0.47 15.98
C ILE A 172 13.79 -0.08 17.37
N ASN A 173 15.04 -0.42 17.68
CA ASN A 173 15.64 -0.11 18.98
C ASN A 173 15.74 1.40 19.20
N ALA A 174 16.16 2.17 18.20
CA ALA A 174 16.19 3.63 18.30
C ALA A 174 14.81 4.24 18.61
N ARG A 175 13.73 3.69 18.04
CA ARG A 175 12.35 4.11 18.37
C ARG A 175 11.97 3.73 19.81
N LEU A 176 12.36 2.55 20.28
CA LEU A 176 12.11 2.10 21.65
C LEU A 176 12.87 2.95 22.66
N ASP A 177 14.14 3.26 22.41
CA ASP A 177 14.96 4.12 23.28
C ASP A 177 14.35 5.53 23.41
N CYS A 178 13.87 6.08 22.30
CA CYS A 178 13.14 7.35 22.32
C CYS A 178 11.88 7.27 23.20
N LEU A 179 11.08 6.21 23.09
CA LEU A 179 9.90 6.02 23.94
C LEU A 179 10.25 5.89 25.42
N VAL A 180 11.28 5.11 25.75
CA VAL A 180 11.77 4.97 27.14
C VAL A 180 12.18 6.33 27.69
N SER A 181 12.90 7.14 26.91
CA SER A 181 13.31 8.48 27.32
C SER A 181 12.11 9.39 27.64
N ILE A 182 11.05 9.36 26.82
CA ILE A 182 9.83 10.15 26.99
C ILE A 182 9.06 9.70 28.23
N VAL A 183 8.86 8.38 28.40
CA VAL A 183 8.15 7.84 29.57
C VAL A 183 8.90 8.18 30.85
N ARG A 184 10.24 8.08 30.83
CA ARG A 184 11.08 8.42 31.97
C ARG A 184 10.98 9.91 32.31
N ALA A 185 11.02 10.79 31.30
CA ALA A 185 10.85 12.23 31.51
C ALA A 185 9.48 12.57 32.10
N LEU A 186 8.40 11.95 31.60
CA LEU A 186 7.04 12.13 32.14
C LEU A 186 6.94 11.64 33.60
N TRP A 187 7.58 10.51 33.92
CA TRP A 187 7.64 9.98 35.28
C TRP A 187 8.37 10.93 36.23
N PHE A 188 9.53 11.47 35.81
CA PHE A 188 10.27 12.47 36.58
C PHE A 188 9.46 13.76 36.80
N SER A 189 8.75 14.25 35.79
CA SER A 189 7.86 15.40 35.95
C SER A 189 6.73 15.12 36.95
N TYR A 190 6.14 13.93 36.93
CA TYR A 190 5.10 13.54 37.89
C TYR A 190 5.61 13.41 39.32
N LEU A 191 6.84 12.93 39.53
CA LEU A 191 7.44 12.82 40.86
C LEU A 191 7.85 14.17 41.47
N HIS A 192 8.18 15.17 40.65
CA HIS A 192 8.51 16.52 41.13
C HIS A 192 7.28 17.44 41.31
N LEU A 193 6.08 16.94 41.00
CA LEU A 193 4.81 17.65 41.16
C LEU A 193 4.03 17.27 42.45
N TRP A 194 4.67 16.53 43.37
CA TRP A 194 4.17 16.22 44.73
C TRP A 194 5.23 16.50 45.78
#